data_AF-A0A3N2FG58-F1
#
_entry.id   AF-A0A3N2FG58-F1
#
_cell.length_a   1.000
_cell.length_b   1.000
_cell.length_c   1.000
_cell.angle_alpha   90.00
_cell.angle_beta   90.00
_cell.angle_gamma   90.00
#
_symmetry.space_group_name_H-M   'P 1'
#
loop_
_entity.id
_entity.type
_entity.pdbx_description
1 polymer ?
#
loop_
_entity_poly.entity_id
_entity_poly.type
_entity_poly.pdbx_seq_one_letter_code
_entity_poly.pdbx_strand_id
1 'polypeptide(L)'
;MRSRLLHARESFWFLPTLFGVLAIALAFGLIELDRLLIRAGIQDLPLVEDLSATGGRAILSAIGGTMLGVAATSFSITISVLATTSSAYGPRLVRNFMADRGNQVVLAVLTSTFLYSLIVLRSVHTEEDATLAFVPVVAVGFAVVLAVGDVAVLVYFIHHIALSVQVTTLQKRVLGELEDVIAELSGDEDEPDRREEPFPAGGVVLTAPRSGYVEQLEFERLVALGARHDAVLRMLASPGDHVLAGDPVLELVGGSDLEEAALAAVVIADARTPHQDLRYAVQQVVEIGVRGLATGTNDPYTAVSALDALTGALVELCRGDGPRTRFRDADGVARLWCTWPTAADLLAEVYLALRAYALDQPLVVRAGVRLAQRLEPVARGTARTELHRQLEAFAGAYDAADRDALEAPVVRRDLAELGVRLSAVESARS
;
A
#
# COMPACT_ATOMS: atom_id res chain seq x y z
N MET A 1 11.87 17.91 7.54
CA MET A 1 12.35 17.94 6.13
C MET A 1 12.27 16.56 5.45
N ARG A 2 12.62 15.47 6.14
CA ARG A 2 12.47 14.08 5.64
C ARG A 2 11.03 13.70 5.27
N SER A 3 10.03 14.03 6.09
CA SER A 3 8.61 13.72 5.80
C SER A 3 8.10 14.41 4.52
N ARG A 4 8.41 15.70 4.31
CA ARG A 4 8.05 16.43 3.08
C ARG A 4 8.73 15.87 1.82
N LEU A 5 9.97 15.38 1.94
CA LEU A 5 10.67 14.74 0.82
C LEU A 5 10.09 13.35 0.50
N LEU A 6 9.62 12.62 1.52
CA LEU A 6 8.90 11.35 1.35
C LEU A 6 7.55 11.57 0.65
N HIS A 7 6.76 12.54 1.11
CA HIS A 7 5.49 12.91 0.48
C HIS A 7 5.67 13.48 -0.94
N ALA A 8 6.75 14.22 -1.20
CA ALA A 8 7.08 14.69 -2.55
C ALA A 8 7.50 13.55 -3.50
N ARG A 9 8.19 12.52 -2.98
CA ARG A 9 8.55 11.32 -3.75
C ARG A 9 7.36 10.43 -4.08
N GLU A 10 6.29 10.52 -3.31
CA GLU A 10 5.00 9.87 -3.58
C GLU A 10 4.11 10.69 -4.54
N SER A 11 4.50 11.94 -4.83
CA SER A 11 3.77 12.80 -5.75
C SER A 11 4.01 12.41 -7.20
N PHE A 12 2.91 12.21 -7.92
CA PHE A 12 2.85 11.88 -9.35
C PHE A 12 3.69 12.81 -10.25
N TRP A 13 3.89 14.06 -9.82
CA TRP A 13 4.50 15.12 -10.62
C TRP A 13 6.02 15.23 -10.44
N PHE A 14 6.57 14.61 -9.40
CA PHE A 14 7.96 14.84 -9.02
C PHE A 14 8.94 14.25 -10.06
N LEU A 15 8.78 12.97 -10.43
CA LEU A 15 9.63 12.33 -11.44
C LEU A 15 9.52 13.00 -12.81
N PRO A 16 8.32 13.26 -13.36
CA PRO A 16 8.19 13.96 -14.64
C PRO A 16 8.81 15.35 -14.65
N THR A 17 8.65 16.13 -13.57
CA THR A 17 9.25 17.46 -13.47
C THR A 17 10.77 17.37 -13.43
N LEU A 18 11.33 16.44 -12.65
CA LEU A 18 12.77 16.24 -12.54
C LEU A 18 13.38 15.82 -13.88
N PHE A 19 12.79 14.81 -14.55
CA PHE A 19 13.29 14.33 -15.84
C PHE A 19 13.13 15.41 -16.91
N GLY A 20 12.04 16.18 -16.90
CA GLY A 20 11.85 17.29 -17.83
C GLY A 20 12.92 18.37 -17.68
N VAL A 21 13.28 18.75 -16.45
CA VAL A 21 14.39 19.68 -16.19
C VAL A 21 15.71 19.12 -16.68
N LEU A 22 16.00 17.84 -16.40
CA LEU A 22 17.22 17.17 -16.87
C LEU A 22 17.28 17.10 -18.40
N ALA A 23 16.16 16.84 -19.06
CA ALA A 23 16.07 16.77 -20.52
C ALA A 23 16.30 18.14 -21.17
N ILE A 24 15.75 19.21 -20.59
CA ILE A 24 16.01 20.58 -21.04
C ILE A 24 17.51 20.92 -20.88
N ALA A 25 18.08 20.61 -19.71
CA ALA A 25 19.51 20.84 -19.45
C ALA A 25 20.40 20.04 -20.41
N LEU A 26 20.05 18.79 -20.67
CA LEU A 26 20.74 17.91 -21.62
C LEU A 26 20.64 18.43 -23.05
N ALA A 27 19.48 18.94 -23.47
CA ALA A 27 19.29 19.54 -24.78
C ALA A 27 20.23 20.74 -24.96
N PHE A 28 20.26 21.69 -24.00
CA PHE A 28 21.19 22.81 -24.06
C PHE A 28 22.66 22.36 -24.06
N GLY A 29 23.00 21.36 -23.24
CA GLY A 29 24.35 20.81 -23.18
C GLY A 29 24.82 20.20 -24.51
N LEU A 30 23.97 19.41 -25.16
CA LEU A 30 24.28 18.81 -26.46
C LEU A 30 24.32 19.84 -27.58
N ILE A 31 23.44 20.84 -27.57
CA ILE A 31 23.50 21.97 -28.52
C ILE A 31 24.81 22.76 -28.39
N GLU A 32 25.27 23.04 -27.16
CA GLU A 32 26.56 23.71 -26.95
C GLU A 32 27.74 22.82 -27.34
N LEU A 33 27.65 21.51 -27.11
CA LEU A 33 28.65 20.55 -27.58
C LEU A 33 28.76 20.56 -29.11
N ASP A 34 27.62 20.53 -29.82
CA ASP A 34 27.58 20.66 -31.28
C ASP A 34 28.26 21.97 -31.74
N ARG A 35 27.98 23.10 -31.08
CA ARG A 35 28.63 24.39 -31.38
C ARG A 35 30.15 24.34 -31.17
N LEU A 36 30.61 23.68 -30.11
CA LEU A 36 32.04 23.54 -29.82
C LEU A 36 32.75 22.65 -30.84
N LEU A 37 32.14 21.53 -31.24
CA LEU A 37 32.68 20.64 -32.27
C LEU A 37 32.84 21.34 -33.62
N ILE A 38 31.84 22.11 -34.04
CA ILE A 38 31.90 22.91 -35.28
C ILE A 38 33.02 23.96 -35.20
N ARG A 39 33.15 24.68 -34.06
CA ARG A 39 34.25 25.65 -33.86
C ARG A 39 35.63 25.00 -33.87
N ALA A 40 35.72 23.74 -33.43
CA ALA A 40 36.96 22.95 -33.44
C ALA A 40 37.31 22.38 -34.84
N GLY A 41 36.46 22.59 -35.86
CA GLY A 41 36.68 22.10 -37.21
C GLY A 41 36.31 20.63 -37.42
N ILE A 42 35.61 20.00 -36.46
CA ILE A 42 35.14 18.62 -36.57
C ILE A 42 33.75 18.67 -37.23
N GLN A 43 33.72 18.53 -38.55
CA GLN A 43 32.49 18.60 -39.35
C GLN A 43 32.03 17.22 -39.85
N ASP A 44 32.96 16.28 -40.02
CA ASP A 44 32.70 14.95 -40.56
C ASP A 44 32.51 13.93 -39.41
N LEU A 45 31.31 13.90 -38.83
CA LEU A 45 30.92 12.81 -37.92
C LEU A 45 30.26 11.69 -38.76
N PRO A 46 30.87 10.49 -38.83
CA PRO A 46 30.47 9.42 -39.76
C PRO A 46 29.08 8.82 -39.51
N LEU A 47 28.40 9.21 -38.43
CA LEU A 47 27.04 8.74 -38.14
C LEU A 47 25.95 9.57 -38.84
N VAL A 48 26.27 10.77 -39.34
CA VAL A 48 25.25 11.75 -39.80
C VAL A 48 25.81 12.76 -40.84
N GLU A 49 26.55 12.31 -41.85
CA GLU A 49 27.11 13.19 -42.89
C GLU A 49 26.05 13.87 -43.80
N ASP A 50 24.78 13.41 -43.79
CA ASP A 50 23.73 13.84 -44.74
C ASP A 50 22.50 14.53 -44.09
N LEU A 51 22.53 14.90 -42.80
CA LEU A 51 21.34 15.47 -42.15
C LEU A 51 21.16 16.96 -42.46
N SER A 52 20.29 17.25 -43.42
CA SER A 52 19.83 18.61 -43.70
C SER A 52 19.03 19.22 -42.54
N ALA A 53 19.02 20.55 -42.43
CA ALA A 53 18.20 21.27 -41.44
C ALA A 53 16.71 20.90 -41.53
N THR A 54 16.21 20.73 -42.76
CA THR A 54 14.84 20.26 -43.02
C THR A 54 14.62 18.84 -42.50
N GLY A 55 15.58 17.93 -42.73
CA GLY A 55 15.53 16.55 -42.21
C GLY A 55 15.55 16.51 -40.69
N GLY A 56 16.44 17.27 -40.05
CA GLY A 56 16.53 17.38 -38.59
C GLY A 56 15.24 17.93 -37.98
N ARG A 57 14.68 19.01 -38.54
CA ARG A 57 13.38 19.56 -38.11
C ARG A 57 12.25 18.56 -38.27
N ALA A 58 12.20 17.83 -39.38
CA ALA A 58 11.17 16.82 -39.63
C ALA A 58 11.24 15.66 -38.62
N ILE A 59 12.43 15.13 -38.36
CA ILE A 59 12.65 14.07 -37.37
C ILE A 59 12.25 14.53 -35.96
N LEU A 60 12.75 15.69 -35.52
CA LEU A 60 12.44 16.23 -34.19
C LEU A 60 10.96 16.56 -34.03
N SER A 61 10.30 17.07 -35.08
CA SER A 61 8.85 17.33 -35.07
C SER A 61 8.04 16.04 -35.00
N ALA A 62 8.46 15.00 -35.74
CA ALA A 62 7.82 13.69 -35.69
C ALA A 62 7.97 13.04 -34.31
N ILE A 63 9.18 13.07 -33.73
CA ILE A 63 9.44 12.54 -32.39
C ILE A 63 8.64 13.34 -31.35
N GLY A 64 8.72 14.68 -31.36
CA GLY A 64 7.99 15.51 -30.42
C GLY A 64 6.47 15.29 -30.48
N GLY A 65 5.88 15.31 -31.68
CA GLY A 65 4.44 15.11 -31.86
C GLY A 65 3.97 13.72 -31.43
N THR A 66 4.73 12.67 -31.76
CA THR A 66 4.38 11.30 -31.39
C THR A 66 4.52 11.06 -29.90
N MET A 67 5.59 11.54 -29.25
CA MET A 67 5.82 11.31 -27.82
C MET A 67 4.78 11.99 -26.93
N LEU A 68 4.30 13.18 -27.30
CA LEU A 68 3.19 13.81 -26.59
C LEU A 68 1.89 12.99 -26.71
N GLY A 69 1.61 12.44 -27.90
CA GLY A 69 0.46 11.58 -28.13
C GLY A 69 0.53 10.26 -27.36
N VAL A 70 1.70 9.62 -27.33
CA VAL A 70 1.93 8.39 -26.56
C VAL A 70 1.81 8.67 -25.06
N ALA A 71 2.40 9.77 -24.56
CA ALA A 71 2.26 10.17 -23.16
C ALA A 71 0.79 10.40 -22.75
N ALA A 72 0.02 11.11 -23.59
CA ALA A 72 -1.40 11.34 -23.36
C ALA A 72 -2.22 10.03 -23.37
N THR A 73 -1.90 9.11 -24.29
CA THR A 73 -2.54 7.80 -24.38
C THR A 73 -2.23 6.95 -23.16
N SER A 74 -0.96 6.89 -22.75
CA SER A 74 -0.53 6.22 -21.51
C SER A 74 -1.28 6.77 -20.31
N PHE A 75 -1.36 8.09 -20.16
CA PHE A 75 -2.11 8.73 -19.08
C PHE A 75 -3.60 8.36 -19.10
N SER A 76 -4.22 8.36 -20.27
CA SER A 76 -5.63 7.95 -20.44
C SER A 76 -5.86 6.49 -20.05
N ILE A 77 -4.96 5.58 -20.42
CA ILE A 77 -5.04 4.16 -20.04
C ILE A 77 -4.90 4.04 -18.53
N THR A 78 -3.93 4.72 -17.91
CA THR A 78 -3.74 4.72 -16.45
C THR A 78 -4.98 5.18 -15.72
N ILE A 79 -5.63 6.28 -16.14
CA ILE A 79 -6.87 6.76 -15.54
C ILE A 79 -8.03 5.78 -15.76
N SER A 80 -8.15 5.22 -16.96
CA SER A 80 -9.21 4.24 -17.28
C SER A 80 -9.10 2.99 -16.41
N VAL A 81 -7.87 2.47 -16.25
CA VAL A 81 -7.56 1.37 -15.34
C VAL A 81 -7.87 1.78 -13.90
N LEU A 82 -7.46 2.97 -13.46
CA LEU A 82 -7.73 3.49 -12.13
C LEU A 82 -9.23 3.52 -11.83
N ALA A 83 -10.04 4.03 -12.76
CA ALA A 83 -11.49 4.11 -12.65
C ALA A 83 -12.13 2.71 -12.59
N THR A 84 -11.66 1.80 -13.44
CA THR A 84 -12.18 0.42 -13.51
C THR A 84 -11.83 -0.36 -12.25
N THR A 85 -10.58 -0.30 -11.79
CA THR A 85 -10.12 -0.89 -10.53
C THR A 85 -10.82 -0.26 -9.32
N SER A 86 -11.06 1.06 -9.33
CA SER A 86 -11.84 1.73 -8.27
C SER A 86 -13.28 1.25 -8.21
N SER A 87 -13.89 0.98 -9.36
CA SER A 87 -15.25 0.46 -9.42
C SER A 87 -15.31 -1.01 -8.96
N ALA A 88 -14.32 -1.82 -9.33
CA ALA A 88 -14.29 -3.25 -9.00
C ALA A 88 -13.81 -3.54 -7.57
N TYR A 89 -12.83 -2.78 -7.07
CA TYR A 89 -12.12 -3.06 -5.82
C TYR A 89 -12.15 -1.91 -4.81
N GLY A 90 -12.86 -0.81 -5.11
CA GLY A 90 -13.11 0.31 -4.20
C GLY A 90 -12.05 1.42 -4.21
N PRO A 91 -12.44 2.66 -3.85
CA PRO A 91 -11.58 3.84 -3.96
C PRO A 91 -10.36 3.83 -3.04
N ARG A 92 -10.34 2.95 -2.03
CA ARG A 92 -9.27 2.92 -1.01
C ARG A 92 -8.04 2.13 -1.47
N LEU A 93 -8.21 1.09 -2.30
CA LEU A 93 -7.09 0.32 -2.88
C LEU A 93 -6.41 1.06 -4.06
N VAL A 94 -7.08 2.09 -4.59
CA VAL A 94 -6.72 2.84 -5.80
C VAL A 94 -5.67 3.92 -5.52
N ARG A 95 -5.60 4.43 -4.28
CA ARG A 95 -4.69 5.50 -3.87
C ARG A 95 -3.21 5.13 -4.11
N ASN A 96 -2.92 3.83 -4.06
CA ASN A 96 -1.59 3.26 -4.26
C ASN A 96 -1.16 3.11 -5.73
N PHE A 97 -2.08 3.24 -6.69
CA PHE A 97 -1.78 3.14 -8.13
C PHE A 97 -1.14 4.44 -8.66
N MET A 98 -1.48 5.59 -8.08
CA MET A 98 -0.87 6.90 -8.41
C MET A 98 0.59 7.01 -7.91
N ALA A 99 0.94 6.23 -6.89
CA ALA A 99 2.31 6.13 -6.35
C ALA A 99 3.18 5.11 -7.11
N ASP A 100 2.64 4.45 -8.15
CA ASP A 100 3.38 3.45 -8.92
C ASP A 100 4.56 4.10 -9.67
N ARG A 101 5.77 3.70 -9.30
CA ARG A 101 7.01 4.24 -9.88
C ARG A 101 7.17 3.89 -11.35
N GLY A 102 6.66 2.75 -11.80
CA GLY A 102 6.73 2.34 -13.21
C GLY A 102 5.95 3.32 -14.09
N ASN A 103 4.72 3.64 -13.69
CA ASN A 103 3.88 4.61 -14.41
C ASN A 103 4.48 6.03 -14.37
N GLN A 104 5.05 6.45 -13.23
CA GLN A 104 5.75 7.74 -13.12
C GLN A 104 6.97 7.82 -14.03
N VAL A 105 7.79 6.76 -14.11
CA VAL A 105 8.98 6.70 -14.98
C VAL A 105 8.59 6.74 -16.45
N VAL A 106 7.57 5.98 -16.87
CA VAL A 106 7.09 5.99 -18.26
C VAL A 106 6.67 7.39 -18.68
N LEU A 107 5.82 8.04 -17.88
CA LEU A 107 5.35 9.40 -18.19
C LEU A 107 6.51 10.40 -18.18
N ALA A 108 7.44 10.26 -17.23
CA ALA A 108 8.61 11.12 -17.11
C ALA A 108 9.51 11.03 -18.35
N VAL A 109 9.80 9.82 -18.84
CA VAL A 109 10.66 9.59 -20.01
C VAL A 109 9.98 10.11 -21.28
N LEU A 110 8.72 9.72 -21.56
CA LEU A 110 8.00 10.15 -22.77
C LEU A 110 7.84 11.68 -22.84
N THR A 111 7.47 12.31 -21.72
CA THR A 111 7.33 13.78 -21.64
C THR A 111 8.69 14.47 -21.79
N SER A 112 9.75 13.84 -21.31
CA SER A 112 11.11 14.38 -21.41
C SER A 112 11.67 14.30 -22.83
N THR A 113 11.44 13.21 -23.56
CA THR A 113 11.82 13.13 -24.98
C THR A 113 11.06 14.17 -25.81
N PHE A 114 9.78 14.42 -25.50
CA PHE A 114 9.02 15.52 -26.09
C PHE A 114 9.66 16.89 -25.82
N LEU A 115 9.92 17.23 -24.55
CA LEU A 115 10.52 18.51 -24.18
C LEU A 115 11.92 18.68 -24.78
N TYR A 116 12.76 17.64 -24.72
CA TYR A 116 14.07 17.60 -25.35
C TYR A 116 13.96 17.92 -26.85
N SER A 117 13.06 17.24 -27.55
CA SER A 117 12.87 17.42 -29.00
C SER A 117 12.44 18.84 -29.34
N LEU A 118 11.57 19.47 -28.53
CA LEU A 118 11.18 20.87 -28.73
C LEU A 118 12.33 21.86 -28.53
N ILE A 119 13.17 21.66 -27.50
CA ILE A 119 14.31 22.53 -27.25
C ILE A 119 15.35 22.41 -28.37
N VAL A 120 15.66 21.18 -28.81
CA VAL A 120 16.56 20.96 -29.94
C VAL A 120 15.96 21.51 -31.23
N LEU A 121 14.67 21.30 -31.49
CA LEU A 121 13.96 21.80 -32.67
C LEU A 121 14.05 23.32 -32.78
N ARG A 122 13.87 24.03 -31.66
CA ARG A 122 14.02 25.49 -31.60
C ARG A 122 15.42 25.97 -32.00
N SER A 123 16.45 25.15 -31.81
CA SER A 123 17.83 25.53 -32.12
C SER A 123 18.22 25.31 -33.59
N VAL A 124 17.42 24.59 -34.38
CA VAL A 124 17.71 24.33 -35.80
C VAL A 124 17.38 25.56 -36.65
N HIS A 125 18.37 26.13 -37.34
CA HIS A 125 18.21 27.29 -38.23
C HIS A 125 18.58 26.93 -39.67
N THR A 126 17.75 27.33 -40.64
CA THR A 126 18.06 27.28 -42.08
C THR A 126 18.76 28.55 -42.54
N GLU A 127 19.45 28.50 -43.69
CA GLU A 127 20.12 29.69 -44.27
C GLU A 127 19.13 30.82 -44.61
N GLU A 128 17.85 30.50 -44.79
CA GLU A 128 16.78 31.50 -44.96
C GLU A 128 16.39 32.22 -43.65
N ASP A 129 16.62 31.60 -42.49
CA ASP A 129 16.20 32.10 -41.16
C ASP A 129 17.33 32.84 -40.41
N ALA A 130 18.59 32.58 -40.76
CA ALA A 130 19.77 33.14 -40.10
C ALA A 130 20.96 33.23 -41.06
N THR A 131 21.95 34.08 -40.75
CA THR A 131 23.14 34.28 -41.60
C THR A 131 24.02 33.03 -41.77
N LEU A 132 23.82 31.99 -40.97
CA LEU A 132 24.50 30.69 -41.05
C LEU A 132 23.51 29.58 -40.70
N ALA A 133 23.40 28.53 -41.53
CA ALA A 133 22.66 27.32 -41.16
C ALA A 133 23.34 26.61 -39.98
N PHE A 134 22.53 26.16 -39.02
CA PHE A 134 23.00 25.40 -37.87
C PHE A 134 22.06 24.23 -37.60
N VAL A 135 22.63 23.03 -37.62
CA VAL A 135 21.94 21.77 -37.30
C VAL A 135 22.77 21.06 -36.22
N PRO A 136 22.24 20.89 -35.00
CA PRO A 136 22.94 20.20 -33.92
C PRO A 136 22.82 18.68 -34.13
N VAL A 137 23.76 18.14 -34.89
CA VAL A 137 23.77 16.75 -35.36
C VAL A 137 23.80 15.76 -34.19
N VAL A 138 24.64 16.01 -33.18
CA VAL A 138 24.73 15.14 -31.99
C VAL A 138 23.42 15.20 -31.21
N ALA A 139 22.85 16.39 -31.02
CA ALA A 139 21.58 16.54 -30.33
C ALA A 139 20.42 15.83 -31.06
N VAL A 140 20.36 15.90 -32.39
CA VAL A 140 19.34 15.19 -33.20
C VAL A 140 19.55 13.68 -33.12
N GLY A 141 20.79 13.20 -33.27
CA GLY A 141 21.10 11.77 -33.15
C GLY A 141 20.71 11.20 -31.80
N PHE A 142 20.95 11.96 -30.73
CA PHE A 142 20.50 11.58 -29.38
C PHE A 142 18.97 11.55 -29.27
N ALA A 143 18.23 12.46 -29.93
CA ALA A 143 16.77 12.42 -30.00
C ALA A 143 16.27 11.10 -30.62
N VAL A 144 16.93 10.64 -31.69
CA VAL A 144 16.60 9.36 -32.35
C VAL A 144 16.84 8.18 -31.41
N VAL A 145 17.96 8.17 -30.68
CA VAL A 145 18.25 7.13 -29.67
C VAL A 145 17.19 7.13 -28.56
N LEU A 146 16.80 8.31 -28.06
CA LEU A 146 15.70 8.44 -27.11
C LEU A 146 14.39 7.87 -27.67
N ALA A 147 14.03 8.22 -28.91
CA ALA A 147 12.81 7.74 -29.55
C ALA A 147 12.79 6.22 -29.71
N VAL A 148 13.92 5.58 -30.02
CA VAL A 148 14.04 4.11 -30.05
C VAL A 148 13.88 3.53 -28.64
N GLY A 149 14.49 4.17 -27.63
CA GLY A 149 14.29 3.82 -26.23
C GLY A 149 12.82 3.93 -25.77
N ASP A 150 12.11 4.95 -26.24
CA ASP A 150 10.70 5.19 -25.91
C ASP A 150 9.78 4.06 -26.40
N VAL A 151 10.14 3.37 -27.50
CA VAL A 151 9.43 2.16 -27.92
C VAL A 151 9.55 1.05 -26.87
N ALA A 152 10.74 0.83 -26.32
CA ALA A 152 10.94 -0.15 -25.25
C ALA A 152 10.19 0.25 -23.96
N VAL A 153 10.20 1.55 -23.63
CA VAL A 153 9.43 2.10 -22.49
C VAL A 153 7.93 1.89 -22.69
N LEU A 154 7.41 2.07 -23.90
CA LEU A 154 6.01 1.83 -24.23
C LEU A 154 5.64 0.34 -24.11
N VAL A 155 6.48 -0.57 -24.61
CA VAL A 155 6.25 -2.02 -24.46
C VAL A 155 6.28 -2.41 -22.98
N TYR A 156 7.25 -1.89 -22.22
CA TYR A 156 7.30 -2.05 -20.76
C TYR A 156 6.02 -1.54 -20.10
N PHE A 157 5.55 -0.35 -20.46
CA PHE A 157 4.34 0.25 -19.92
C PHE A 157 3.10 -0.64 -20.11
N ILE A 158 2.91 -1.16 -21.33
CA ILE A 158 1.79 -2.06 -21.64
C ILE A 158 1.87 -3.32 -20.76
N HIS A 159 3.04 -3.93 -20.67
CA HIS A 159 3.26 -5.13 -19.85
C HIS A 159 3.01 -4.85 -18.35
N HIS A 160 3.55 -3.74 -17.85
CA HIS A 160 3.41 -3.30 -16.46
C HIS A 160 1.94 -3.05 -16.09
N ILE A 161 1.22 -2.30 -16.92
CA ILE A 161 -0.21 -2.06 -16.70
C ILE A 161 -0.99 -3.36 -16.73
N ALA A 162 -0.75 -4.24 -17.71
CA ALA A 162 -1.48 -5.51 -17.81
C ALA A 162 -1.30 -6.40 -16.56
N LEU A 163 -0.11 -6.43 -15.97
CA LEU A 163 0.15 -7.17 -14.72
C LEU A 163 -0.41 -6.49 -13.47
N SER A 164 -0.42 -5.15 -13.45
CA SER A 164 -0.93 -4.37 -12.31
C SER A 164 -2.43 -4.53 -12.08
N VAL A 165 -3.18 -4.85 -13.15
CA VAL A 165 -4.65 -5.05 -13.11
C VAL A 165 -5.03 -6.47 -12.63
N GLN A 166 -4.09 -7.42 -12.60
CA GLN A 166 -4.41 -8.77 -12.15
C GLN A 166 -4.75 -8.78 -10.65
N VAL A 167 -5.94 -9.32 -10.35
CA VAL A 167 -6.50 -9.46 -8.99
C VAL A 167 -5.52 -10.12 -8.03
N THR A 168 -4.76 -11.08 -8.53
CA THR A 168 -3.73 -11.80 -7.78
C THR A 168 -2.59 -10.90 -7.30
N THR A 169 -2.18 -9.89 -8.08
CA THR A 169 -1.16 -8.91 -7.68
C THR A 169 -1.67 -7.99 -6.58
N LEU A 170 -2.93 -7.54 -6.69
CA LEU A 170 -3.55 -6.68 -5.68
C LEU A 170 -3.75 -7.43 -4.36
N GLN A 171 -4.25 -8.67 -4.43
CA GLN A 171 -4.43 -9.51 -3.26
C GLN A 171 -3.09 -9.82 -2.58
N LYS A 172 -2.04 -10.16 -3.34
CA LYS A 172 -0.69 -10.37 -2.79
C LYS A 172 -0.15 -9.13 -2.10
N ARG A 173 -0.39 -7.94 -2.66
CA ARG A 173 0.03 -6.68 -2.05
C ARG A 173 -0.68 -6.44 -0.71
N VAL A 174 -2.01 -6.55 -0.69
CA VAL A 174 -2.79 -6.33 0.54
C VAL A 174 -2.44 -7.37 1.61
N LEU A 175 -2.19 -8.62 1.19
CA LEU A 175 -1.69 -9.64 2.11
C LEU A 175 -0.30 -9.30 2.65
N GLY A 176 0.62 -8.84 1.79
CA GLY A 176 1.93 -8.37 2.22
C GLY A 176 1.85 -7.21 3.20
N GLU A 177 0.95 -6.24 2.97
CA GLU A 177 0.69 -5.15 3.92
C GLU A 177 0.19 -5.68 5.29
N LEU A 178 -0.63 -6.75 5.31
CA LEU A 178 -1.05 -7.41 6.54
C LEU A 178 0.10 -8.15 7.23
N GLU A 179 0.90 -8.92 6.49
CA GLU A 179 2.07 -9.62 7.00
C GLU A 179 3.10 -8.64 7.57
N ASP A 180 3.34 -7.52 6.89
CA ASP A 180 4.24 -6.45 7.35
C ASP A 180 3.74 -5.83 8.67
N VAL A 181 2.43 -5.58 8.81
CA VAL A 181 1.84 -5.06 10.05
C VAL A 181 1.95 -6.08 11.19
N ILE A 182 1.70 -7.37 10.91
CA ILE A 182 1.87 -8.44 11.91
C ILE A 182 3.33 -8.50 12.34
N ALA A 183 4.28 -8.46 11.41
CA ALA A 183 5.71 -8.49 11.71
C ALA A 183 6.18 -7.25 12.47
N GLU A 184 5.72 -6.05 12.12
CA GLU A 184 6.05 -4.80 12.81
C GLU A 184 5.54 -4.79 14.26
N LEU A 185 4.35 -5.35 14.49
CA LEU A 185 3.72 -5.38 15.81
C LEU A 185 4.16 -6.58 16.65
N SER A 186 4.64 -7.67 16.03
CA SER A 186 5.18 -8.82 16.75
C SER A 186 6.54 -8.48 17.36
N GLY A 187 6.75 -8.85 18.63
CA GLY A 187 8.04 -8.65 19.29
C GLY A 187 9.08 -9.70 18.86
N ASP A 188 10.36 -9.47 19.16
CA ASP A 188 11.38 -10.51 19.08
C ASP A 188 11.02 -11.66 20.04
N GLU A 189 11.14 -12.91 19.56
CA GLU A 189 10.76 -14.15 20.27
C GLU A 189 11.46 -14.34 21.65
N ASP A 190 12.48 -13.52 21.95
CA ASP A 190 13.35 -13.66 23.12
C ASP A 190 12.92 -12.84 24.36
N GLU A 191 11.91 -11.97 24.27
CA GLU A 191 11.34 -11.30 25.46
C GLU A 191 9.99 -11.90 25.83
N PRO A 192 9.92 -12.92 26.71
CA PRO A 192 8.64 -13.35 27.24
C PRO A 192 7.96 -12.14 27.88
N ASP A 193 6.69 -11.92 27.54
CA ASP A 193 5.83 -10.94 28.21
C ASP A 193 5.69 -11.37 29.69
N ARG A 194 6.69 -10.99 30.49
CA ARG A 194 6.75 -11.30 31.91
C ARG A 194 5.57 -10.59 32.56
N ARG A 195 4.53 -11.37 32.86
CA ARG A 195 3.43 -11.12 33.81
C ARG A 195 3.15 -9.66 34.15
N GLU A 196 1.97 -9.18 33.76
CA GLU A 196 1.14 -8.22 34.51
C GLU A 196 1.88 -7.12 35.30
N GLU A 197 2.83 -6.39 34.70
CA GLU A 197 3.20 -5.07 35.22
C GLU A 197 2.00 -4.14 34.96
N PRO A 198 1.27 -3.71 36.01
CA PRO A 198 0.16 -2.79 35.84
C PRO A 198 0.70 -1.44 35.41
N PHE A 199 -0.06 -0.73 34.58
CA PHE A 199 0.25 0.65 34.27
C PHE A 199 0.16 1.49 35.56
N PRO A 200 1.17 2.33 35.88
CA PRO A 200 1.14 3.19 37.06
C PRO A 200 -0.10 4.08 37.12
N ALA A 201 -0.64 4.29 38.32
CA ALA A 201 -1.81 5.14 38.52
C ALA A 201 -1.44 6.63 38.59
N GLY A 202 -2.42 7.51 38.34
CA GLY A 202 -2.28 8.96 38.53
C GLY A 202 -1.73 9.71 37.33
N GLY A 203 -1.95 9.19 36.11
CA GLY A 203 -1.50 9.83 34.88
C GLY A 203 -2.37 11.00 34.43
N VAL A 204 -1.77 11.88 33.63
CA VAL A 204 -2.45 12.94 32.88
C VAL A 204 -2.89 12.38 31.53
N VAL A 205 -4.16 12.58 31.18
CA VAL A 205 -4.69 12.21 29.88
C VAL A 205 -4.38 13.32 28.87
N LEU A 206 -3.70 12.94 27.78
CA LEU A 206 -3.42 13.80 26.64
C LEU A 206 -4.50 13.59 25.59
N THR A 207 -5.04 14.69 25.07
CA THR A 207 -6.17 14.68 24.14
C THR A 207 -5.76 15.04 22.72
N ALA A 208 -6.47 14.50 21.73
CA ALA A 208 -6.24 14.75 20.31
C ALA A 208 -6.30 16.26 20.00
N PRO A 209 -5.27 16.83 19.36
CA PRO A 209 -5.27 18.26 18.99
C PRO A 209 -6.18 18.57 17.79
N ARG A 210 -6.58 17.54 17.02
CA ARG A 210 -7.44 17.66 15.83
C ARG A 210 -8.25 16.38 15.64
N SER A 211 -9.36 16.48 14.91
CA SER A 211 -10.15 15.31 14.51
C SER A 211 -9.52 14.57 13.33
N GLY A 212 -9.67 13.25 13.28
CA GLY A 212 -9.18 12.38 12.21
C GLY A 212 -9.08 10.93 12.66
N TYR A 213 -8.21 10.16 11.98
CA TYR A 213 -7.83 8.80 12.37
C TYR A 213 -6.43 8.81 12.95
N VAL A 214 -6.20 8.08 14.03
CA VAL A 214 -4.83 7.79 14.49
C VAL A 214 -4.16 6.94 13.41
N GLU A 215 -3.13 7.48 12.76
CA GLU A 215 -2.42 6.80 11.67
C GLU A 215 -1.22 6.02 12.21
N GLN A 216 -0.47 6.61 13.13
CA GLN A 216 0.77 6.04 13.60
C GLN A 216 1.10 6.51 15.02
N LEU A 217 1.67 5.63 15.83
CA LEU A 217 2.41 6.02 17.03
C LEU A 217 3.90 5.81 16.79
N GLU A 218 4.71 6.85 17.01
CA GLU A 218 6.17 6.76 16.92
C GLU A 218 6.73 6.05 18.17
N PHE A 219 6.65 4.72 18.22
CA PHE A 219 7.01 3.92 19.41
C PHE A 219 8.41 4.23 19.94
N GLU A 220 9.42 4.26 19.08
CA GLU A 220 10.81 4.55 19.47
C GLU A 220 10.94 5.94 20.12
N ARG A 221 10.22 6.92 19.58
CA ARG A 221 10.23 8.29 20.09
C ARG A 221 9.54 8.38 21.45
N LEU A 222 8.40 7.69 21.62
CA LEU A 222 7.68 7.62 22.88
C LEU A 222 8.51 6.92 23.98
N VAL A 223 9.16 5.80 23.65
CA VAL A 223 10.07 5.09 24.56
C VAL A 223 11.26 5.97 24.95
N ALA A 224 11.88 6.65 23.98
CA ALA A 224 13.00 7.55 24.25
C ALA A 224 12.60 8.77 25.10
N LEU A 225 11.38 9.28 24.94
CA LEU A 225 10.83 10.32 25.81
C LEU A 225 10.64 9.79 27.24
N GLY A 226 10.03 8.62 27.39
CA GLY A 226 9.86 7.97 28.69
C GLY A 226 11.19 7.72 29.41
N ALA A 227 12.20 7.23 28.69
CA ALA A 227 13.54 6.98 29.25
C ALA A 227 14.25 8.27 29.70
N ARG A 228 14.17 9.35 28.91
CA ARG A 228 14.86 10.62 29.23
C ARG A 228 14.25 11.39 30.40
N HIS A 229 12.94 11.28 30.58
CA HIS A 229 12.19 12.09 31.55
C HIS A 229 11.64 11.27 32.73
N ASP A 230 12.05 10.01 32.84
CA ASP A 230 11.52 9.04 33.79
C ASP A 230 9.98 9.02 33.82
N ALA A 231 9.40 8.88 32.64
CA ALA A 231 7.96 8.85 32.42
C ALA A 231 7.52 7.52 31.80
N VAL A 232 6.25 7.19 31.97
CA VAL A 232 5.60 6.05 31.32
C VAL A 232 4.34 6.50 30.60
N LEU A 233 4.08 5.91 29.45
CA LEU A 233 2.96 6.26 28.59
C LEU A 233 2.05 5.05 28.33
N ARG A 234 0.76 5.30 28.19
CA ARG A 234 -0.23 4.30 27.77
C ARG A 234 -1.00 4.82 26.57
N MET A 235 -1.11 3.99 25.55
CA MET A 235 -1.97 4.23 24.39
C MET A 235 -3.44 4.12 24.82
N LEU A 236 -4.22 5.15 24.54
CA LEU A 236 -5.68 5.15 24.77
C LEU A 236 -6.46 5.05 23.46
N ALA A 237 -5.89 5.55 22.36
CA ALA A 237 -6.42 5.39 21.01
C ALA A 237 -5.39 4.65 20.14
N SER A 238 -5.82 3.54 19.54
CA SER A 238 -4.96 2.71 18.69
C SER A 238 -4.93 3.23 17.25
N PRO A 239 -3.87 2.94 16.47
CA PRO A 239 -3.89 3.18 15.03
C PRO A 239 -5.15 2.59 14.40
N GLY A 240 -5.84 3.41 13.61
CA GLY A 240 -7.14 3.10 13.04
C GLY A 240 -8.35 3.69 13.75
N ASP A 241 -8.21 4.10 15.01
CA ASP A 241 -9.33 4.69 15.75
C ASP A 241 -9.62 6.10 15.23
N HIS A 242 -10.91 6.40 15.08
CA HIS A 242 -11.39 7.72 14.75
C HIS A 242 -11.53 8.56 16.02
N VAL A 243 -10.80 9.67 16.08
CA VAL A 243 -10.76 10.58 17.22
C VAL A 243 -11.25 11.97 16.83
N LEU A 244 -11.98 12.62 17.72
CA LEU A 244 -12.34 14.03 17.63
C LEU A 244 -11.34 14.88 18.42
N ALA A 245 -11.21 16.16 18.05
CA ALA A 245 -10.44 17.10 18.85
C ALA A 245 -10.96 17.11 20.31
N GLY A 246 -10.07 16.84 21.27
CA GLY A 246 -10.42 16.67 22.69
C GLY A 246 -10.60 15.22 23.16
N ASP A 247 -10.66 14.23 22.26
CA ASP A 247 -10.74 12.82 22.66
C ASP A 247 -9.40 12.32 23.23
N PRO A 248 -9.40 11.40 24.21
CA PRO A 248 -8.17 10.87 24.79
C PRO A 248 -7.36 10.04 23.79
N VAL A 249 -6.04 10.28 23.71
CA VAL A 249 -5.13 9.54 22.80
C VAL A 249 -3.98 8.86 23.53
N LEU A 250 -3.46 9.49 24.58
CA LEU A 250 -2.39 8.96 25.42
C LEU A 250 -2.67 9.26 26.88
N GLU A 251 -2.12 8.45 27.77
CA GLU A 251 -2.00 8.75 29.18
C GLU A 251 -0.53 8.76 29.57
N LEU A 252 -0.14 9.74 30.36
CA LEU A 252 1.23 9.99 30.75
C LEU A 252 1.34 10.00 32.28
N VAL A 253 2.25 9.20 32.84
CA VAL A 253 2.58 9.23 34.28
C VAL A 253 4.05 9.57 34.44
N GLY A 254 4.35 10.54 35.30
CA GLY A 254 5.72 10.98 35.55
C GLY A 254 6.26 11.96 34.48
N GLY A 255 7.50 12.40 34.68
CA GLY A 255 8.11 13.46 33.91
C GLY A 255 7.44 14.84 34.08
N SER A 256 8.07 15.87 33.53
CA SER A 256 7.56 17.25 33.49
C SER A 256 7.80 17.84 32.11
N ASP A 257 6.86 18.65 31.63
CA ASP A 257 6.94 19.40 30.36
C ASP A 257 7.19 18.53 29.12
N LEU A 258 6.48 17.39 29.01
CA LEU A 258 6.64 16.44 27.89
C LEU A 258 5.36 16.15 27.10
N GLU A 259 4.24 16.74 27.51
CA GLU A 259 2.91 16.53 26.95
C GLU A 259 2.87 16.87 25.46
N GLU A 260 3.44 18.01 25.07
CA GLU A 260 3.51 18.45 23.67
C GLU A 260 4.40 17.52 22.84
N ALA A 261 5.53 17.08 23.40
CA ALA A 261 6.45 16.17 22.72
C ALA A 261 5.85 14.77 22.52
N ALA A 262 5.10 14.27 23.51
CA ALA A 262 4.37 13.00 23.45
C ALA A 262 3.20 13.08 22.46
N LEU A 263 2.40 14.15 22.48
CA LEU A 263 1.33 14.36 21.50
C LEU A 263 1.87 14.47 20.07
N ALA A 264 3.02 15.13 19.88
CA ALA A 264 3.66 15.24 18.57
C ALA A 264 4.25 13.91 18.04
N ALA A 265 4.21 12.83 18.83
CA ALA A 265 4.55 11.47 18.42
C ALA A 265 3.31 10.61 18.08
N VAL A 266 2.10 11.19 18.20
CA VAL A 266 0.84 10.60 17.72
C VAL A 266 0.46 11.28 16.41
N VAL A 267 0.50 10.54 15.31
CA VAL A 267 0.16 11.05 13.98
C VAL A 267 -1.33 10.86 13.75
N ILE A 268 -2.05 11.96 13.52
CA ILE A 268 -3.47 11.94 13.15
C ILE A 268 -3.60 12.34 11.69
N ALA A 269 -4.27 11.52 10.88
CA ALA A 269 -4.51 11.71 9.46
C ALA A 269 -6.00 11.87 9.14
N ASP A 270 -6.31 12.36 7.93
CA ASP A 270 -7.70 12.57 7.50
C ASP A 270 -8.36 11.26 7.00
N ALA A 271 -7.57 10.19 6.82
CA ALA A 271 -8.03 8.90 6.35
C ALA A 271 -7.25 7.76 7.02
N ARG A 272 -7.94 6.63 7.22
CA ARG A 272 -7.36 5.38 7.71
C ARG A 272 -6.38 4.77 6.69
N THR A 273 -5.28 4.23 7.18
CA THR A 273 -4.26 3.51 6.39
C THR A 273 -3.99 2.15 7.03
N PRO A 274 -3.46 1.16 6.30
CA PRO A 274 -3.10 -0.14 6.91
C PRO A 274 -1.88 -0.04 7.82
N HIS A 275 -1.12 1.05 7.77
CA HIS A 275 0.09 1.19 8.56
C HIS A 275 -0.23 1.14 10.06
N GLN A 276 0.37 0.18 10.78
CA GLN A 276 0.11 -0.14 12.19
C GLN A 276 -1.35 -0.50 12.55
N ASP A 277 -2.24 -0.61 11.58
CA ASP A 277 -3.67 -0.84 11.80
C ASP A 277 -4.09 -2.25 11.36
N LEU A 278 -3.99 -3.18 12.31
CA LEU A 278 -4.26 -4.59 12.07
C LEU A 278 -5.72 -4.86 11.67
N ARG A 279 -6.69 -4.14 12.27
CA ARG A 279 -8.12 -4.26 11.91
C ARG A 279 -8.33 -3.85 10.46
N TYR A 280 -7.70 -2.75 10.04
CA TYR A 280 -7.89 -2.26 8.67
C TYR A 280 -7.20 -3.14 7.64
N ALA A 281 -6.01 -3.64 7.93
CA ALA A 281 -5.32 -4.59 7.07
C ALA A 281 -6.17 -5.86 6.83
N VAL A 282 -6.77 -6.42 7.89
CA VAL A 282 -7.73 -7.54 7.78
C VAL A 282 -8.98 -7.12 7.00
N GLN A 283 -9.56 -5.97 7.33
CA GLN A 283 -10.74 -5.43 6.65
C GLN A 283 -10.50 -5.29 5.13
N GLN A 284 -9.32 -4.85 4.69
CA GLN A 284 -9.02 -4.71 3.26
C GLN A 284 -9.03 -6.06 2.54
N VAL A 285 -8.52 -7.13 3.16
CA VAL A 285 -8.60 -8.48 2.59
C VAL A 285 -10.06 -8.96 2.53
N VAL A 286 -10.84 -8.73 3.59
CA VAL A 286 -12.27 -9.06 3.62
C VAL A 286 -13.04 -8.29 2.54
N GLU A 287 -12.76 -7.01 2.36
CA GLU A 287 -13.38 -6.17 1.32
C GLU A 287 -13.11 -6.69 -0.09
N ILE A 288 -11.92 -7.23 -0.38
CA ILE A 288 -11.62 -7.88 -1.67
C ILE A 288 -12.57 -9.06 -1.89
N GLY A 289 -12.75 -9.90 -0.87
CA GLY A 289 -13.64 -11.05 -0.97
C GLY A 289 -15.11 -10.66 -1.13
N VAL A 290 -15.60 -9.74 -0.30
CA VAL A 290 -16.98 -9.24 -0.37
C VAL A 290 -17.28 -8.58 -1.72
N ARG A 291 -16.33 -7.81 -2.28
CA ARG A 291 -16.49 -7.22 -3.62
C ARG A 291 -16.49 -8.26 -4.73
N GLY A 292 -15.68 -9.32 -4.62
CA GLY A 292 -15.76 -10.47 -5.52
C GLY A 292 -17.18 -11.07 -5.57
N LEU A 293 -17.90 -11.05 -4.44
CA LEU A 293 -19.27 -11.55 -4.33
C LEU A 293 -20.36 -10.56 -4.75
N ALA A 294 -20.03 -9.31 -5.02
CA ALA A 294 -21.01 -8.32 -5.44
C ALA A 294 -21.69 -8.74 -6.75
N THR A 295 -22.99 -8.45 -6.89
CA THR A 295 -23.83 -8.91 -8.02
C THR A 295 -23.30 -8.54 -9.41
N GLY A 296 -22.55 -7.45 -9.52
CA GLY A 296 -21.92 -7.02 -10.77
C GLY A 296 -20.65 -7.80 -11.16
N THR A 297 -20.00 -8.47 -10.21
CA THR A 297 -18.78 -9.25 -10.43
C THR A 297 -19.06 -10.75 -10.32
N ASN A 298 -19.67 -11.18 -9.20
CA ASN A 298 -20.05 -12.57 -8.91
C ASN A 298 -18.92 -13.59 -9.18
N ASP A 299 -17.72 -13.27 -8.68
CA ASP A 299 -16.54 -14.13 -8.73
C ASP A 299 -16.24 -14.73 -7.34
N PRO A 300 -16.81 -15.92 -7.03
CA PRO A 300 -16.55 -16.58 -5.75
C PRO A 300 -15.11 -17.04 -5.58
N TYR A 301 -14.32 -17.21 -6.65
CA TYR A 301 -12.92 -17.64 -6.53
C TYR A 301 -12.03 -16.53 -5.98
N THR A 302 -12.32 -15.26 -6.29
CA THR A 302 -11.67 -14.12 -5.64
C THR A 302 -11.93 -14.13 -4.12
N ALA A 303 -13.17 -14.41 -3.69
CA ALA A 303 -13.51 -14.51 -2.27
C ALA A 303 -12.85 -15.70 -1.57
N VAL A 304 -12.85 -16.88 -2.21
CA VAL A 304 -12.12 -18.06 -1.70
C VAL A 304 -10.64 -17.75 -1.53
N SER A 305 -10.01 -17.14 -2.54
CA SER A 305 -8.60 -16.80 -2.51
C SER A 305 -8.29 -15.82 -1.39
N ALA A 306 -9.11 -14.78 -1.20
CA ALA A 306 -8.95 -13.81 -0.12
C ALA A 306 -9.03 -14.46 1.27
N LEU A 307 -9.96 -15.39 1.47
CA LEU A 307 -10.08 -16.14 2.73
C LEU A 307 -8.91 -17.10 2.97
N ASP A 308 -8.47 -17.82 1.93
CA ASP A 308 -7.32 -18.73 2.04
C ASP A 308 -6.04 -17.93 2.38
N ALA A 309 -5.87 -16.74 1.81
CA ALA A 309 -4.79 -15.81 2.15
C ALA A 309 -4.88 -15.32 3.61
N LEU A 310 -6.06 -14.84 4.02
CA LEU A 310 -6.31 -14.36 5.38
C LEU A 310 -6.10 -15.45 6.45
N THR A 311 -6.36 -16.71 6.08
CA THR A 311 -6.14 -17.86 6.97
C THR A 311 -4.69 -17.95 7.43
N GLY A 312 -3.71 -17.64 6.57
CA GLY A 312 -2.29 -17.64 6.95
C GLY A 312 -2.01 -16.67 8.09
N ALA A 313 -2.38 -15.40 7.89
CA ALA A 313 -2.22 -14.33 8.87
C ALA A 313 -2.94 -14.60 10.19
N LEU A 314 -4.19 -15.09 10.15
CA LEU A 314 -4.93 -15.42 11.37
C LEU A 314 -4.34 -16.62 12.12
N VAL A 315 -3.79 -17.61 11.41
CA VAL A 315 -3.09 -18.74 12.04
C VAL A 315 -1.83 -18.27 12.76
N GLU A 316 -1.07 -17.35 12.17
CA GLU A 316 0.11 -16.74 12.79
C GLU A 316 -0.27 -15.99 14.07
N LEU A 317 -1.28 -15.11 13.99
CA LEU A 317 -1.81 -14.39 15.14
C LEU A 317 -2.35 -15.30 16.25
N CYS A 318 -2.92 -16.46 15.90
CA CYS A 318 -3.38 -17.44 16.88
C CYS A 318 -2.25 -18.27 17.51
N ARG A 319 -1.13 -18.45 16.80
CA ARG A 319 0.01 -19.26 17.26
C ARG A 319 0.96 -18.49 18.15
N GLY A 320 1.25 -17.25 17.78
CA GLY A 320 2.18 -16.38 18.50
C GLY A 320 1.60 -15.84 19.80
N ASP A 321 2.42 -15.09 20.53
CA ASP A 321 2.01 -14.38 21.76
C ASP A 321 1.20 -13.11 21.46
N GLY A 322 0.90 -12.86 20.18
CA GLY A 322 0.20 -11.69 19.69
C GLY A 322 1.11 -10.47 19.54
N PRO A 323 0.53 -9.31 19.20
CA PRO A 323 1.28 -8.08 19.05
C PRO A 323 1.83 -7.60 20.40
N ARG A 324 3.04 -7.05 20.37
CA ARG A 324 3.75 -6.52 21.52
C ARG A 324 2.95 -5.41 22.21
N THR A 325 2.58 -5.65 23.46
CA THR A 325 1.78 -4.73 24.28
C THR A 325 2.63 -3.80 25.13
N ARG A 326 3.94 -4.04 25.24
CA ARG A 326 4.87 -3.25 26.06
C ARG A 326 6.15 -2.95 25.29
N PHE A 327 6.61 -1.71 25.36
CA PHE A 327 7.86 -1.28 24.74
C PHE A 327 8.80 -0.80 25.85
N ARG A 328 9.97 -1.44 25.93
CA ARG A 328 10.99 -1.21 26.97
C ARG A 328 12.13 -0.34 26.43
N ASP A 329 12.78 0.40 27.33
CA ASP A 329 14.02 1.12 27.03
C ASP A 329 15.25 0.19 27.11
N ALA A 330 16.45 0.76 26.89
CA ALA A 330 17.70 0.01 26.90
C ALA A 330 18.05 -0.62 28.26
N ASP A 331 17.47 -0.12 29.36
CA ASP A 331 17.64 -0.63 30.71
C ASP A 331 16.58 -1.71 31.06
N GLY A 332 15.72 -2.05 30.10
CA GLY A 332 14.65 -3.05 30.27
C GLY A 332 13.42 -2.52 31.01
N VAL A 333 13.31 -1.21 31.23
CA VAL A 333 12.15 -0.60 31.90
C VAL A 333 11.04 -0.37 30.87
N ALA A 334 9.81 -0.82 31.16
CA ALA A 334 8.67 -0.56 30.29
C ALA A 334 8.32 0.94 30.30
N ARG A 335 8.31 1.55 29.10
CA ARG A 335 8.03 2.98 28.92
C ARG A 335 6.73 3.26 28.18
N LEU A 336 6.23 2.30 27.39
CA LEU A 336 4.98 2.45 26.64
C LEU A 336 4.14 1.17 26.71
N TRP A 337 2.86 1.32 27.09
CA TRP A 337 1.84 0.28 27.09
C TRP A 337 0.89 0.50 25.91
N CYS A 338 0.72 -0.53 25.09
CA CYS A 338 -0.13 -0.55 23.91
C CYS A 338 -1.22 -1.60 24.06
N THR A 339 -2.41 -1.32 23.53
CA THR A 339 -3.50 -2.30 23.40
C THR A 339 -3.82 -2.48 21.93
N TRP A 340 -3.88 -3.74 21.51
CA TRP A 340 -4.11 -4.11 20.12
C TRP A 340 -5.38 -4.93 19.98
N PRO A 341 -6.01 -4.94 18.80
CA PRO A 341 -7.07 -5.88 18.48
C PRO A 341 -6.58 -7.32 18.71
N THR A 342 -7.38 -8.11 19.43
CA THR A 342 -7.05 -9.51 19.67
C THR A 342 -7.39 -10.36 18.46
N ALA A 343 -6.81 -11.56 18.37
CA ALA A 343 -7.22 -12.53 17.34
C ALA A 343 -8.74 -12.82 17.40
N ALA A 344 -9.34 -12.81 18.59
CA ALA A 344 -10.79 -12.96 18.76
C ALA A 344 -11.57 -11.82 18.07
N ASP A 345 -11.15 -10.57 18.24
CA ASP A 345 -11.80 -9.41 17.61
C ASP A 345 -11.77 -9.53 16.07
N LEU A 346 -10.61 -9.89 15.52
CA LEU A 346 -10.43 -10.05 14.07
C LEU A 346 -11.26 -11.22 13.53
N LEU A 347 -11.34 -12.34 14.26
CA LEU A 347 -12.19 -13.47 13.88
C LEU A 347 -13.67 -13.10 13.84
N ALA A 348 -14.13 -12.31 14.81
CA ALA A 348 -15.50 -11.83 14.84
C ALA A 348 -15.83 -10.97 13.61
N GLU A 349 -14.93 -10.08 13.19
CA GLU A 349 -15.10 -9.26 11.99
C GLU A 349 -15.16 -10.10 10.70
N VAL A 350 -14.27 -11.09 10.56
CA VAL A 350 -14.21 -11.97 9.38
C VAL A 350 -15.47 -12.82 9.26
N TYR A 351 -15.90 -13.48 10.34
CA TYR A 351 -17.09 -14.32 10.30
C TYR A 351 -18.38 -13.52 10.21
N LEU A 352 -18.41 -12.28 10.70
CA LEU A 352 -19.51 -11.36 10.44
C LEU A 352 -19.68 -11.11 8.94
N ALA A 353 -18.60 -10.80 8.23
CA ALA A 353 -18.64 -10.60 6.78
C ALA A 353 -19.06 -11.87 6.03
N LEU A 354 -18.57 -13.05 6.45
CA LEU A 354 -18.98 -14.33 5.86
C LEU A 354 -20.48 -14.58 6.01
N ARG A 355 -21.06 -14.35 7.20
CA ARG A 355 -22.51 -14.48 7.41
C ARG A 355 -23.31 -13.48 6.58
N ALA A 356 -22.80 -12.25 6.45
CA ALA A 356 -23.51 -11.20 5.74
C ALA A 356 -23.52 -11.36 4.21
N TYR A 357 -22.43 -11.89 3.63
CA TYR A 357 -22.22 -11.84 2.18
C TYR A 357 -21.97 -13.19 1.51
N ALA A 358 -21.54 -14.23 2.24
CA ALA A 358 -21.03 -15.46 1.62
C ALA A 358 -22.01 -16.65 1.66
N LEU A 359 -23.10 -16.57 2.42
CA LEU A 359 -24.00 -17.73 2.63
C LEU A 359 -24.66 -18.24 1.34
N ASP A 360 -24.88 -17.37 0.36
CA ASP A 360 -25.45 -17.74 -0.95
C ASP A 360 -24.44 -18.40 -1.90
N GLN A 361 -23.17 -18.57 -1.47
CA GLN A 361 -22.06 -19.01 -2.32
C GLN A 361 -21.39 -20.25 -1.73
N PRO A 362 -21.76 -21.48 -2.15
CA PRO A 362 -21.27 -22.73 -1.56
C PRO A 362 -19.74 -22.85 -1.52
N LEU A 363 -19.04 -22.36 -2.55
CA LEU A 363 -17.58 -22.35 -2.62
C LEU A 363 -16.95 -21.54 -1.48
N VAL A 364 -17.55 -20.39 -1.16
CA VAL A 364 -17.07 -19.49 -0.11
C VAL A 364 -17.45 -20.01 1.27
N VAL A 365 -18.65 -20.60 1.43
CA VAL A 365 -19.05 -21.30 2.66
C VAL A 365 -18.02 -22.40 3.00
N ARG A 366 -17.64 -23.23 2.02
CA ARG A 366 -16.59 -24.25 2.22
C ARG A 366 -15.24 -23.64 2.58
N ALA A 367 -14.88 -22.49 2.01
CA ALA A 367 -13.66 -21.78 2.40
C ALA A 367 -13.72 -21.29 3.86
N GLY A 368 -14.87 -20.76 4.31
CA GLY A 368 -15.08 -20.37 5.71
C GLY A 368 -14.99 -21.55 6.69
N VAL A 369 -15.46 -22.73 6.30
CA VAL A 369 -15.27 -23.97 7.06
C VAL A 369 -13.80 -24.39 7.11
N ARG A 370 -13.09 -24.35 5.97
CA ARG A 370 -11.65 -24.66 5.92
C ARG A 370 -10.82 -23.70 6.79
N LEU A 371 -11.14 -22.41 6.79
CA LEU A 371 -10.52 -21.42 7.65
C LEU A 371 -10.64 -21.84 9.12
N ALA A 372 -11.84 -22.21 9.57
CA ALA A 372 -12.04 -22.73 10.92
C ALA A 372 -11.25 -24.02 11.19
N GLN A 373 -11.21 -24.96 10.25
CA GLN A 373 -10.43 -26.20 10.39
C GLN A 373 -8.93 -25.92 10.58
N ARG A 374 -8.41 -24.84 9.98
CA ARG A 374 -7.00 -24.43 10.12
C ARG A 374 -6.74 -23.71 11.44
N LEU A 375 -7.71 -22.96 11.94
CA LEU A 375 -7.60 -22.23 13.21
C LEU A 375 -7.87 -23.10 14.43
N GLU A 376 -8.75 -24.09 14.35
CA GLU A 376 -9.11 -25.00 15.45
C GLU A 376 -7.90 -25.58 16.21
N PRO A 377 -6.85 -26.12 15.57
CA PRO A 377 -5.71 -26.69 16.29
C PRO A 377 -4.78 -25.64 16.91
N VAL A 378 -4.86 -24.38 16.51
CA VAL A 378 -3.93 -23.32 16.95
C VAL A 378 -4.58 -22.29 17.87
N ALA A 379 -5.90 -22.09 17.78
CA ALA A 379 -6.63 -21.13 18.58
C ALA A 379 -6.64 -21.54 20.06
N ARG A 380 -6.27 -20.59 20.93
CA ARG A 380 -6.20 -20.75 22.39
C ARG A 380 -6.96 -19.62 23.09
N GLY A 381 -7.33 -19.86 24.36
CA GLY A 381 -7.95 -18.84 25.21
C GLY A 381 -9.18 -18.19 24.56
N THR A 382 -9.23 -16.86 24.60
CA THR A 382 -10.33 -16.06 24.03
C THR A 382 -10.54 -16.29 22.54
N ALA A 383 -9.47 -16.51 21.76
CA ALA A 383 -9.58 -16.78 20.33
C ALA A 383 -10.30 -18.11 20.03
N ARG A 384 -10.10 -19.14 20.87
CA ARG A 384 -10.81 -20.43 20.72
C ARG A 384 -12.30 -20.27 21.04
N THR A 385 -12.62 -19.63 22.16
CA THR A 385 -14.00 -19.38 22.59
C THR A 385 -14.75 -18.54 21.55
N GLU A 386 -14.10 -17.51 21.01
CA GLU A 386 -14.72 -16.67 19.98
C GLU A 386 -14.87 -17.43 18.64
N LEU A 387 -13.87 -18.22 18.22
CA LEU A 387 -14.01 -19.09 17.05
C LEU A 387 -15.20 -20.05 17.19
N HIS A 388 -15.38 -20.64 18.37
CA HIS A 388 -16.51 -21.52 18.65
C HIS A 388 -17.85 -20.78 18.50
N ARG A 389 -17.99 -19.62 19.15
CA ARG A 389 -19.17 -18.78 19.07
C ARG A 389 -19.49 -18.34 17.64
N GLN A 390 -18.47 -17.94 16.87
CA GLN A 390 -18.64 -17.50 15.48
C GLN A 390 -19.06 -18.67 14.57
N LEU A 391 -18.58 -19.88 14.82
CA LEU A 391 -19.00 -21.08 14.10
C LEU A 391 -20.44 -21.50 14.40
N GLU A 392 -20.88 -21.40 15.65
CA GLU A 392 -22.29 -21.63 16.00
C GLU A 392 -23.21 -20.64 15.29
N ALA A 393 -22.85 -19.35 15.32
CA ALA A 393 -23.59 -18.31 14.61
C ALA A 393 -23.58 -18.53 13.09
N PHE A 394 -22.45 -18.97 12.52
CA PHE A 394 -22.32 -19.26 11.09
C PHE A 394 -23.17 -20.47 10.69
N ALA A 395 -23.16 -21.54 11.47
CA ALA A 395 -24.00 -22.71 11.25
C ALA A 395 -25.50 -22.37 11.33
N GLY A 396 -25.92 -21.63 12.36
CA GLY A 396 -27.31 -21.20 12.49
C GLY A 396 -27.78 -20.32 11.32
N ALA A 397 -26.91 -19.43 10.83
CA ALA A 397 -27.22 -18.59 9.67
C ALA A 397 -27.28 -19.40 8.36
N TYR A 398 -26.39 -20.38 8.17
CA TYR A 398 -26.40 -21.29 7.03
C TYR A 398 -27.68 -22.15 7.00
N ASP A 399 -28.10 -22.68 8.15
CA ASP A 399 -29.32 -23.47 8.26
C ASP A 399 -30.58 -22.65 8.00
N ALA A 400 -30.63 -21.40 8.50
CA ALA A 400 -31.75 -20.50 8.27
C ALA A 400 -31.87 -20.07 6.79
N ALA A 401 -30.77 -20.08 6.05
CA ALA A 401 -30.78 -19.74 4.62
C ALA A 401 -31.45 -20.84 3.76
N ASP A 402 -31.50 -22.09 4.25
CA ASP A 402 -32.07 -23.27 3.57
C ASP A 402 -31.62 -23.40 2.10
N ARG A 403 -30.30 -23.32 1.88
CA ARG A 403 -29.69 -23.32 0.54
C ARG A 403 -28.83 -24.56 0.29
N ASP A 404 -28.84 -25.01 -0.96
CA ASP A 404 -28.03 -26.10 -1.52
C ASP A 404 -28.19 -27.47 -0.83
N ALA A 405 -29.25 -28.18 -1.20
CA ALA A 405 -29.58 -29.50 -0.64
C ALA A 405 -28.50 -30.57 -0.85
N LEU A 406 -27.59 -30.39 -1.82
CA LEU A 406 -26.53 -31.36 -2.11
C LEU A 406 -25.31 -31.16 -1.20
N GLU A 407 -24.89 -29.92 -0.98
CA GLU A 407 -23.72 -29.61 -0.15
C GLU A 407 -24.07 -29.50 1.35
N ALA A 408 -25.33 -29.17 1.69
CA ALA A 408 -25.77 -28.97 3.07
C ALA A 408 -25.40 -30.12 4.04
N PRO A 409 -25.54 -31.41 3.69
CA PRO A 409 -25.15 -32.50 4.59
C PRO A 409 -23.66 -32.49 4.95
N VAL A 410 -22.79 -32.17 3.98
CA VAL A 410 -21.33 -32.13 4.19
C VAL A 410 -20.96 -30.94 5.05
N VAL A 411 -21.47 -29.75 4.71
CA VAL A 411 -21.19 -28.51 5.46
C VAL A 411 -21.68 -28.63 6.91
N ARG A 412 -22.91 -29.13 7.13
CA ARG A 412 -23.46 -29.36 8.49
C ARG A 412 -22.62 -30.32 9.30
N ARG A 413 -22.19 -31.44 8.69
CA ARG A 413 -21.33 -32.42 9.36
C ARG A 413 -20.01 -31.77 9.78
N ASP A 414 -19.35 -31.08 8.86
CA ASP A 414 -18.04 -30.49 9.12
C ASP A 414 -18.12 -29.39 10.21
N LEU A 415 -19.17 -28.57 10.20
CA LEU A 415 -19.46 -27.58 11.24
C LEU A 415 -19.74 -28.23 12.61
N ALA A 416 -20.54 -29.31 12.64
CA ALA A 416 -20.83 -30.04 13.86
C ALA A 416 -19.57 -30.69 14.46
N GLU A 417 -18.74 -31.32 13.64
CA GLU A 417 -17.46 -31.90 14.07
C GLU A 417 -16.49 -30.85 14.61
N LEU A 418 -16.48 -29.64 14.03
CA LEU A 418 -15.70 -28.52 14.56
C LEU A 418 -16.23 -28.04 15.90
N GLY A 419 -17.55 -27.88 16.04
CA GLY A 419 -18.18 -27.47 17.30
C GLY A 419 -17.87 -28.43 18.45
N VAL A 420 -17.90 -29.74 18.19
CA VAL A 420 -17.52 -30.77 19.20
C VAL A 420 -16.05 -30.65 19.59
N ARG A 421 -15.13 -30.46 18.63
CA ARG A 421 -13.70 -30.32 18.93
C ARG A 421 -13.40 -29.04 19.73
N LEU A 422 -14.06 -27.94 19.39
CA LEU A 422 -13.88 -26.65 20.06
C LEU A 422 -14.34 -26.70 21.52
N SER A 423 -15.49 -27.33 21.79
CA SER A 423 -16.05 -27.50 23.14
C SER A 423 -15.33 -28.55 24.02
N ALA A 424 -14.78 -29.62 23.43
CA ALA A 424 -14.13 -30.70 24.18
C ALA A 424 -12.87 -30.25 24.97
N VAL A 425 -12.19 -29.19 24.51
CA VAL A 425 -10.98 -28.67 25.18
C VAL A 425 -11.31 -27.71 26.33
N GLU A 426 -12.46 -27.04 26.28
CA GLU A 426 -12.92 -26.17 27.38
C GLU A 426 -13.27 -27.01 28.63
N SER A 427 -13.89 -28.18 28.45
CA SER A 427 -14.25 -29.11 29.53
C SER A 427 -13.06 -29.82 30.20
N ALA A 428 -11.88 -29.87 29.56
CA ALA A 428 -10.68 -30.51 30.12
C ALA A 428 -9.86 -29.58 31.03
N ARG A 429 -10.25 -28.31 31.16
CA ARG A 429 -9.55 -27.28 31.94
C ARG A 429 -10.41 -26.64 33.05
N SER A 430 -11.69 -26.99 33.17
CA SER A 430 -12.51 -26.75 34.36
C SER A 430 -12.38 -27.92 35.32
#